data_AF-A0A349W867-F1
#
_entry.id   AF-A0A349W867-F1
#
_cell.length_a   1.000
_cell.length_b   1.000
_cell.length_c   1.000
_cell.angle_alpha   90.00
_cell.angle_beta   90.00
_cell.angle_gamma   90.00
#
_symmetry.space_group_name_H-M   'P 1'
#
loop_
_entity.id
_entity.type
_entity.pdbx_description
1 polymer ?
#
loop_
_entity_poly.entity_id
_entity_poly.type
_entity_poly.pdbx_seq_one_letter_code
_entity_poly.pdbx_strand_id
1 'polypeptide(L)' 'LVYNVGNISLLQRAEIAGLLPAGVGQAAASAYRELRRVQHRARLDEAPTQVPLSELQAERAAVQALWQAVFGAPA' A
#
# COMPACT_ATOMS: atom_id res chain seq x y z
N LEU A 1 23.87 -10.80 -3.63
CA LEU A 1 22.48 -10.97 -3.14
C LEU A 1 21.71 -9.69 -3.44
N VAL A 2 20.56 -9.74 -4.10
CA VAL A 2 19.68 -8.56 -4.21
C VAL A 2 19.06 -8.36 -2.83
N TYR A 3 19.30 -7.21 -2.19
CA TYR A 3 18.73 -6.87 -0.89
C TYR A 3 17.20 -6.71 -1.02
N ASN A 4 16.44 -7.77 -0.72
CA ASN A 4 14.99 -7.67 -0.62
C ASN A 4 14.62 -7.10 0.76
N VAL A 5 14.66 -5.78 0.87
CA VAL A 5 14.29 -5.02 2.07
C VAL A 5 12.77 -4.90 2.30
N GLY A 6 11.96 -5.58 1.46
CA GLY A 6 10.49 -5.63 1.58
C GLY A 6 9.75 -4.51 0.84
N ASN A 7 8.44 -4.68 0.71
CA ASN A 7 7.58 -3.80 -0.10
C ASN A 7 7.60 -2.33 0.32
N ILE A 8 7.68 -2.06 1.63
CA ILE A 8 7.72 -0.68 2.15
C ILE A 8 8.94 0.05 1.59
N SER A 9 10.12 -0.53 1.76
CA SER A 9 11.35 0.08 1.26
C SER A 9 11.42 0.09 -0.28
N LEU A 10 10.84 -0.92 -0.94
CA LEU A 10 10.72 -0.93 -2.40
C LEU A 10 9.94 0.30 -2.90
N LEU A 11 8.76 0.56 -2.34
CA LEU A 11 7.89 1.67 -2.74
C LEU A 11 8.56 3.03 -2.51
N GLN A 12 9.20 3.20 -1.35
CA GLN A 12 9.94 4.42 -1.03
C GLN A 12 11.11 4.67 -1.99
N ARG A 13 11.88 3.61 -2.31
CA ARG A 13 12.99 3.70 -3.25
C ARG A 13 12.52 3.98 -4.68
N ALA A 14 11.38 3.42 -5.09
CA ALA A 14 10.80 3.69 -6.40
C ALA A 14 10.44 5.17 -6.56
N GLU A 15 9.88 5.80 -5.53
CA GLU A 15 9.62 7.24 -5.52
C GLU A 15 10.93 8.06 -5.58
N ILE A 16 11.91 7.73 -4.73
CA ILE A 16 13.22 8.41 -4.73
C ILE A 16 13.92 8.30 -6.10
N ALA A 17 13.76 7.17 -6.78
CA ALA A 17 14.30 6.93 -8.11
C ALA A 17 13.48 7.60 -9.24
N GLY A 18 12.39 8.30 -8.93
CA GLY A 18 11.51 8.95 -9.90
C GLY A 18 10.62 7.99 -10.70
N LEU A 19 10.50 6.73 -10.27
CA LEU A 19 9.63 5.73 -10.91
C LEU A 19 8.17 5.88 -10.49
N LEU A 20 7.90 6.63 -9.42
CA LEU A 20 6.57 6.98 -8.95
C LEU A 20 6.47 8.50 -8.79
N PRO A 21 5.28 9.09 -8.99
CA PRO A 21 5.04 10.49 -8.66
C PRO A 21 5.34 10.77 -7.18
N ALA A 22 5.76 12.00 -6.89
CA ALA A 22 6.08 12.42 -5.53
C ALA A 22 4.90 12.16 -4.57
N GLY A 23 5.19 11.57 -3.42
CA GLY A 23 4.23 11.19 -2.38
C GLY A 23 3.52 9.85 -2.60
N VAL A 24 3.48 9.29 -3.81
CA VAL A 24 2.73 8.04 -4.10
C VAL A 24 3.38 6.84 -3.42
N GLY A 25 4.70 6.70 -3.52
CA GLY A 25 5.43 5.59 -2.92
C GLY A 25 5.36 5.63 -1.40
N GLN A 26 5.54 6.81 -0.80
CA GLN A 26 5.46 6.98 0.65
C GLN A 26 4.04 6.73 1.19
N ALA A 27 3.00 7.23 0.51
CA ALA A 27 1.61 6.99 0.89
C ALA A 27 1.25 5.50 0.78
N ALA A 28 1.63 4.83 -0.31
CA ALA A 28 1.38 3.40 -0.50
C ALA A 28 2.15 2.54 0.52
N ALA A 29 3.38 2.91 0.88
CA ALA A 29 4.15 2.21 1.90
C ALA A 29 3.49 2.30 3.29
N SER A 30 2.92 3.47 3.62
CA SER A 30 2.16 3.69 4.85
C SER A 30 0.85 2.90 4.84
N ALA A 31 0.11 2.94 3.72
CA ALA A 31 -1.12 2.17 3.53
C ALA A 31 -0.89 0.66 3.67
N TYR A 32 0.19 0.13 3.09
CA TYR A 32 0.56 -1.27 3.23
C TYR A 32 0.76 -1.67 4.70
N ARG A 33 1.42 -0.82 5.49
CA ARG A 33 1.64 -1.07 6.93
C ARG A 33 0.32 -1.15 7.69
N GLU A 34 -0.60 -0.22 7.45
CA GLU A 34 -1.89 -0.21 8.13
C GLU A 34 -2.79 -1.37 7.70
N LEU A 35 -2.88 -1.67 6.41
CA LEU A 35 -3.62 -2.82 5.91
C LEU A 35 -3.10 -4.14 6.52
N ARG A 36 -1.77 -4.29 6.63
CA ARG A 36 -1.18 -5.44 7.32
C ARG A 36 -1.56 -5.45 8.79
N ARG A 37 -1.50 -4.32 9.50
CA ARG A 37 -1.88 -4.22 10.92
C ARG A 37 -3.34 -4.66 11.14
N VAL A 38 -4.27 -4.15 10.33
CA VAL A 38 -5.70 -4.52 10.40
C VAL A 38 -5.87 -6.02 10.13
N GLN A 39 -5.23 -6.54 9.08
CA GLN A 39 -5.29 -7.97 8.75
C GLN A 39 -4.69 -8.85 9.86
N HIS A 40 -3.62 -8.41 10.51
CA HIS A 40 -3.02 -9.13 11.63
C HIS A 40 -3.93 -9.11 12.86
N ARG A 41 -4.56 -7.98 13.17
CA ARG A 41 -5.54 -7.86 14.26
C ARG A 41 -6.73 -8.80 14.04
N ALA A 42 -7.38 -8.73 12.88
CA ALA A 42 -8.52 -9.59 12.56
C ALA A 42 -8.18 -11.09 12.70
N ARG A 43 -6.97 -11.50 12.32
CA ARG A 43 -6.50 -12.88 12.51
C ARG A 43 -6.33 -13.27 13.99
N LEU A 44 -5.83 -12.37 14.83
CA LEU A 44 -5.72 -12.62 16.28
C LEU A 44 -7.10 -12.75 16.92
N ASP A 45 -8.07 -11.99 16.42
CA ASP A 45 -9.45 -11.97 16.92
C ASP A 45 -10.34 -13.05 16.25
N GLU A 46 -9.76 -13.92 15.41
CA GLU A 46 -10.46 -14.92 14.58
C GLU A 46 -11.62 -14.35 13.75
N ALA A 47 -11.54 -13.07 13.41
CA ALA A 47 -12.55 -12.32 12.68
C ALA A 47 -12.26 -12.29 11.16
N PRO A 48 -13.27 -12.04 10.32
CA PRO A 48 -13.08 -11.79 8.89
C PRO A 48 -12.14 -10.61 8.63
N THR A 49 -11.30 -10.70 7.60
CA THR A 49 -10.42 -9.59 7.18
C THR A 49 -11.12 -8.53 6.33
N GLN A 50 -12.42 -8.69 6.07
CA GLN A 50 -13.22 -7.74 5.31
C GLN A 50 -13.68 -6.64 6.25
N VAL A 51 -13.42 -5.39 5.86
CA VAL A 51 -13.88 -4.20 6.60
C VAL A 51 -14.90 -3.43 5.76
N PRO A 52 -15.81 -2.66 6.39
CA PRO A 52 -16.69 -1.74 5.69
C PRO A 52 -15.92 -0.80 4.75
N LEU A 53 -16.51 -0.44 3.60
CA LEU A 53 -15.90 0.48 2.64
C LEU A 53 -15.75 1.92 3.17
N SER A 54 -16.43 2.24 4.28
CA SER A 54 -16.25 3.48 5.02
C SER A 54 -14.93 3.54 5.78
N GLU A 55 -14.30 2.38 6.03
CA GLU A 55 -13.01 2.28 6.70
C GLU A 55 -11.86 2.24 5.68
N LEU A 56 -10.66 2.63 6.13
CA LEU A 56 -9.42 2.56 5.36
C LEU A 56 -9.47 3.26 3.99
N GLN A 57 -10.26 4.33 3.90
CA GLN A 57 -10.48 5.06 2.65
C GLN A 57 -9.20 5.70 2.14
N ALA A 58 -8.37 6.24 3.03
CA ALA A 58 -7.10 6.87 2.69
C ALA A 58 -6.10 5.84 2.16
N GLU A 59 -6.01 4.68 2.81
CA GLU A 59 -5.15 3.57 2.43
C GLU A 59 -5.57 2.99 1.08
N ARG A 60 -6.88 2.82 0.87
CA ARG A 60 -7.44 2.38 -0.41
C ARG A 60 -7.10 3.38 -1.52
N ALA A 61 -7.30 4.67 -1.29
CA ALA A 61 -6.99 5.71 -2.25
C ALA A 61 -5.49 5.74 -2.60
N ALA A 62 -4.60 5.57 -1.61
CA ALA A 62 -3.16 5.51 -1.83
C ALA A 62 -2.76 4.28 -2.69
N VAL A 63 -3.34 3.11 -2.42
CA VAL A 63 -3.09 1.90 -3.22
C VAL A 63 -3.63 2.06 -4.65
N GLN A 64 -4.80 2.69 -4.81
CA GLN A 64 -5.35 2.99 -6.14
C GLN A 64 -4.45 3.97 -6.91
N ALA A 65 -3.96 5.03 -6.26
CA ALA A 65 -3.02 5.97 -6.88
C ALA A 65 -1.72 5.28 -7.32
N LEU A 66 -1.18 4.37 -6.50
CA LEU A 66 -0.04 3.53 -6.89
C LEU A 66 -0.38 2.66 -8.11
N TRP A 67 -1.53 1.99 -8.09
CA TRP A 67 -1.96 1.12 -9.20
C TRP A 67 -2.02 1.90 -10.51
N GLN A 68 -2.65 3.08 -10.48
CA GLN A 68 -2.76 3.97 -11.63
C GLN A 68 -1.39 4.45 -12.12
N ALA A 69 -0.47 4.78 -11.21
CA ALA A 69 0.87 5.20 -11.57
C ALA A 69 1.70 4.10 -12.25
N VAL A 70 1.50 2.83 -11.86
CA VAL A 70 2.30 1.70 -12.37
C VAL A 70 1.68 1.07 -13.62
N PHE A 71 0.35 0.94 -13.66
CA PHE A 71 -0.36 0.17 -14.68
C PHE A 71 -1.26 1.03 -15.59
N GLY A 72 -1.45 2.31 -15.28
CA GLY A 72 -2.40 3.18 -15.97
C GLY A 72 -3.86 2.96 -15.54
N ALA A 73 -4.77 3.67 -16.19
CA ALA A 73 -6.21 3.53 -15.98
C ALA A 73 -6.75 2.27 -16.67
N PRO A 74 -7.66 1.51 -16.02
CA PRO A 74 -8.46 0.54 -16.76
C PRO A 74 -9.22 1.29 -17.85
N ALA A 75 -9.15 0.78 -19.08
CA ALA A 75 -9.86 1.31 -20.24
C ALA A 75 -11.38 1.29 -20.02
#